data_AF-A0A1I4QLX0-F1
#
_entry.id   AF-A0A1I4QLX0-F1
#
_cell.length_a   1.000
_cell.length_b   1.000
_cell.length_c   1.000
_cell.angle_alpha   90.00
_cell.angle_beta   90.00
_cell.angle_gamma   90.00
#
_symmetry.space_group_name_H-M   'P 1'
#
loop_
_entity.id
_entity.type
_entity.pdbx_description
1 polymer ?
#
loop_
_entity_poly.entity_id
_entity_poly.type
_entity_poly.pdbx_seq_one_letter_code
_entity_poly.pdbx_strand_id
1 'polypeptide(L)'
;MKRKQWFCLDCRIDMKYDTKYDFFRCPICGAEAHFPQDDKPKDEIINLMCDMAPTHRQTEVKPMGAIVPGGGSKNNGVKKPKSKKLSLSALNNQLYHNN
;
A
#
# COMPACT_ATOMS: atom_id res chain seq x y z
N MET A 1 -11.46 -28.93 -5.10
CA MET A 1 -11.13 -27.50 -5.02
C MET A 1 -11.87 -26.87 -3.83
N LYS A 2 -11.16 -26.31 -2.84
CA LYS A 2 -11.80 -25.50 -1.78
C LYS A 2 -12.16 -24.14 -2.40
N ARG A 3 -13.45 -23.77 -2.39
CA ARG A 3 -13.87 -22.43 -2.86
C ARG A 3 -13.37 -21.39 -1.87
N LYS A 4 -12.75 -20.31 -2.37
CA LYS A 4 -12.29 -19.20 -1.53
C LYS A 4 -13.51 -18.50 -0.93
N GLN A 5 -13.44 -18.17 0.36
CA GLN A 5 -14.48 -17.42 1.08
C GLN A 5 -14.28 -15.93 0.80
N TRP A 6 -15.35 -15.22 0.47
CA TRP A 6 -15.31 -13.79 0.16
C TRP A 6 -15.99 -12.98 1.26
N PHE A 7 -15.46 -11.79 1.51
CA PHE A 7 -15.88 -10.94 2.61
C PHE A 7 -16.28 -9.55 2.11
N CYS A 8 -17.42 -9.05 2.55
CA CYS A 8 -17.91 -7.73 2.18
C CYS A 8 -17.21 -6.65 3.02
N LEU A 9 -16.54 -5.70 2.37
CA LEU A 9 -15.82 -4.62 3.05
C LEU A 9 -16.76 -3.65 3.79
N ASP A 10 -17.93 -3.37 3.21
CA ASP A 10 -18.89 -2.42 3.79
C ASP A 10 -19.64 -3.04 4.97
N CYS A 11 -20.20 -4.23 4.77
CA CYS A 11 -21.07 -4.87 5.75
C CYS A 11 -20.30 -5.73 6.77
N ARG A 12 -19.00 -5.97 6.56
CA ARG A 12 -18.13 -6.78 7.42
C ARG A 12 -18.68 -8.19 7.69
N ILE A 13 -19.25 -8.81 6.66
CA ILE A 13 -19.81 -10.16 6.72
C ILE A 13 -19.33 -11.04 5.56
N ASP A 14 -19.44 -12.35 5.74
CA ASP A 14 -19.20 -13.31 4.68
C ASP A 14 -20.25 -13.19 3.57
N MET A 15 -19.75 -13.14 2.34
CA MET A 15 -20.57 -13.16 1.14
C MET A 15 -21.04 -14.59 0.88
N LYS A 16 -22.30 -14.72 0.43
CA LYS A 16 -22.88 -16.02 0.06
C LYS A 16 -22.59 -16.31 -1.39
N TYR A 17 -22.20 -17.54 -1.68
CA TYR A 17 -22.01 -17.98 -3.05
C TYR A 17 -23.36 -18.27 -3.71
N ASP A 18 -23.59 -17.65 -4.87
CA ASP A 18 -24.75 -17.92 -5.72
C ASP A 18 -24.39 -19.02 -6.73
N THR A 19 -24.99 -20.19 -6.57
CA THR A 19 -24.76 -21.35 -7.44
C THR A 19 -25.31 -21.18 -8.85
N LYS A 20 -26.25 -20.26 -9.06
CA LYS A 20 -26.92 -20.09 -10.36
C LYS A 20 -26.07 -19.28 -11.33
N TYR A 21 -25.30 -18.33 -10.81
CA TYR A 21 -24.56 -17.37 -11.61
C TYR A 21 -23.04 -17.36 -11.35
N ASP A 22 -22.55 -18.27 -10.49
CA ASP A 22 -21.13 -18.48 -10.17
C ASP A 22 -20.40 -17.24 -9.63
N PHE A 23 -21.06 -16.48 -8.75
CA PHE A 23 -20.45 -15.33 -8.08
C PHE A 23 -20.81 -15.28 -6.59
N PHE A 24 -20.11 -14.45 -5.83
CA PHE A 24 -20.42 -14.21 -4.42
C PHE A 24 -21.22 -12.92 -4.27
N ARG A 25 -22.28 -12.96 -3.46
CA ARG A 25 -23.13 -11.80 -3.18
C ARG A 25 -23.21 -11.50 -1.70
N CYS A 26 -23.10 -10.23 -1.34
CA CYS A 26 -23.41 -9.78 0.01
C CYS A 26 -24.93 -9.82 0.24
N PRO A 27 -25.42 -10.50 1.30
CA PRO A 27 -26.85 -10.57 1.57
C PRO A 27 -27.45 -9.26 2.11
N ILE A 28 -26.63 -8.28 2.51
CA ILE A 28 -27.08 -7.00 3.06
C ILE A 28 -27.10 -5.90 2.00
N CYS A 29 -25.93 -5.56 1.42
CA CYS A 29 -25.82 -4.47 0.46
C CYS A 29 -25.95 -4.92 -1.01
N GLY A 30 -25.98 -6.24 -1.27
CA GLY A 30 -26.10 -6.76 -2.62
C GLY A 30 -24.83 -6.70 -3.47
N ALA A 31 -23.70 -6.21 -2.93
CA ALA A 31 -22.42 -6.17 -3.62
C ALA A 31 -22.02 -7.55 -4.16
N GLU A 32 -21.39 -7.56 -5.33
CA GLU A 32 -21.04 -8.78 -6.07
C GLU A 32 -19.53 -8.91 -6.21
N ALA A 33 -19.01 -10.11 -5.98
CA ALA A 33 -17.63 -10.47 -6.21
C ALA A 33 -17.61 -11.61 -7.23
N HIS A 34 -17.12 -11.29 -8.42
CA HIS A 34 -16.90 -12.22 -9.51
C HIS A 34 -15.49 -12.79 -9.37
N PHE A 35 -15.32 -14.08 -9.63
CA PHE A 35 -13.96 -14.61 -9.77
C PHE A 35 -13.27 -13.86 -10.91
N PRO A 36 -11.97 -13.55 -10.80
CA PRO A 36 -11.24 -13.09 -11.96
C PRO A 36 -11.43 -14.17 -13.03
N GLN A 37 -12.19 -13.84 -14.09
CA GLN A 37 -12.00 -14.48 -15.37
C GLN A 37 -10.51 -14.31 -15.68
N ASP A 38 -9.92 -15.25 -16.41
CA ASP A 38 -8.53 -15.14 -16.86
C ASP A 38 -8.39 -13.93 -17.79
N ASP A 39 -8.39 -12.73 -17.21
CA ASP A 39 -8.02 -11.46 -17.79
C ASP A 39 -6.52 -11.56 -17.93
N LYS A 40 -6.11 -12.30 -18.97
CA LYS A 40 -4.77 -12.17 -19.51
C LYS A 40 -4.56 -10.67 -19.67
N PRO A 41 -3.52 -10.09 -19.05
CA PRO A 41 -3.27 -8.67 -19.20
C PRO A 41 -3.25 -8.37 -20.69
N LYS A 42 -4.10 -7.42 -21.12
CA LYS A 42 -4.20 -7.04 -22.53
C LYS A 42 -2.81 -6.65 -23.01
N ASP A 43 -2.47 -7.01 -24.25
CA ASP A 43 -1.14 -6.77 -24.83
C ASP A 43 -0.69 -5.31 -24.68
N GLU A 44 -1.63 -4.35 -24.69
CA GLU A 44 -1.39 -2.93 -24.44
C GLU A 44 -0.79 -2.63 -23.05
N ILE A 45 -1.27 -3.29 -21.99
CA ILE A 45 -0.77 -3.12 -20.62
C ILE A 45 0.64 -3.73 -20.52
N ILE A 46 0.85 -4.89 -21.14
CA ILE A 46 2.17 -5.54 -21.19
C ILE A 46 3.16 -4.64 -21.93
N ASN A 47 2.77 -4.08 -23.08
CA ASN A 47 3.60 -3.16 -23.86
C ASN A 47 3.90 -1.88 -23.09
N LEU A 48 2.93 -1.29 -22.40
CA LEU A 48 3.15 -0.11 -21.56
C LEU A 48 4.12 -0.39 -20.40
N MET A 49 4.03 -1.56 -19.76
CA MET A 49 4.97 -1.96 -18.70
C MET A 49 6.39 -2.18 -19.27
N CYS A 50 6.49 -2.78 -20.46
CA CYS A 50 7.77 -2.94 -21.17
C CYS A 50 8.40 -1.60 -21.56
N ASP A 51 7.60 -0.62 -22.01
CA ASP A 51 8.09 0.71 -22.40
C ASP A 51 8.58 1.54 -21.20
N MET A 52 8.01 1.32 -20.02
CA MET A 52 8.44 1.99 -18.78
C MET A 52 9.59 1.27 -18.04
N ALA A 53 9.80 -0.03 -18.30
CA ALA A 53 10.86 -0.84 -17.68
C ALA A 53 12.29 -0.29 -17.80
N PRO A 54 12.72 0.42 -18.88
CA PRO A 54 14.08 0.93 -19.00
C PRO A 54 14.41 1.99 -17.94
N THR A 55 13.41 2.72 -17.45
CA THR A 55 13.59 3.81 -16.46
C THR A 55 13.59 3.34 -15.01
N HIS A 56 13.14 2.09 -14.76
CA HIS A 56 13.12 1.46 -13.44
C HIS A 56 14.13 0.30 -13.34
N ARG A 57 15.26 0.39 -14.04
CA ARG A 57 16.41 -0.43 -13.66
C ARG A 57 16.96 0.12 -12.35
N GLN A 58 16.87 -0.68 -11.29
CA GLN A 58 17.76 -0.51 -10.14
C GLN A 58 19.19 -0.59 -10.68
N THR A 59 19.76 0.57 -10.95
CA THR A 59 21.17 0.66 -11.31
C THR A 59 21.91 0.47 -10.00
N GLU A 60 22.87 -0.44 -9.94
CA GLU A 60 23.77 -0.52 -8.79
C GLU A 60 24.47 0.83 -8.66
N VAL A 61 24.00 1.64 -7.71
CA VAL A 61 24.63 2.92 -7.40
C VAL A 61 25.85 2.57 -6.58
N LYS A 62 27.04 2.66 -7.19
CA LYS A 62 28.29 2.61 -6.43
C LYS A 62 28.19 3.70 -5.35
N PRO A 63 28.37 3.39 -4.05
CA PRO A 63 28.36 4.42 -3.03
C PRO A 63 29.38 5.48 -3.41
N MET A 64 28.93 6.73 -3.52
CA MET A 64 29.80 7.85 -3.87
C MET A 64 30.77 8.11 -2.71
N GLY A 65 31.92 7.44 -2.75
CA GLY A 65 33.07 7.69 -1.88
C GLY A 65 32.84 7.35 -0.41
N ALA A 66 33.87 7.64 0.39
CA ALA A 66 33.80 7.56 1.84
C ALA A 66 32.70 8.48 2.37
N ILE A 67 32.05 8.09 3.47
CA ILE A 67 31.08 8.92 4.20
C ILE A 67 31.82 10.19 4.65
N VAL A 68 31.65 11.26 3.88
CA VAL A 68 32.09 12.59 4.31
C VAL A 68 31.05 13.11 5.30
N PRO A 69 31.44 13.51 6.52
CA PRO A 69 30.51 14.14 7.45
C PRO A 69 29.89 15.35 6.76
N GLY A 70 28.56 15.29 6.56
CA GLY A 70 27.83 16.27 5.78
C GLY A 70 28.15 17.70 6.24
N GLY A 71 28.65 18.52 5.31
CA GLY A 71 28.93 19.92 5.56
C GLY A 71 27.64 20.63 5.97
N GLY A 72 27.55 21.01 7.24
CA GLY A 72 26.44 21.81 7.74
C GLY A 72 26.40 23.14 6.98
N SER A 73 25.37 23.31 6.14
CA SER A 73 25.07 24.59 5.51
C SER A 73 24.83 25.61 6.61
N LYS A 74 25.79 26.52 6.81
CA LYS A 74 25.63 27.73 7.63
C LYS A 74 24.79 28.74 6.86
N ASN A 75 23.55 28.38 6.53
CA ASN A 75 22.58 29.36 6.07
C ASN A 75 21.83 29.90 7.29
N ASN A 76 21.95 31.21 7.53
CA ASN A 76 21.11 32.01 8.42
C ASN A 76 19.65 32.10 7.90
N GLY A 77 19.10 30.99 7.41
CA GLY A 77 17.68 30.90 7.10
C GLY A 77 16.90 30.85 8.41
N VAL A 78 15.79 31.59 8.46
CA VAL A 78 14.82 31.54 9.55
C VAL A 78 14.53 30.07 9.87
N LYS A 79 15.00 29.62 11.03
CA LYS A 79 14.79 28.24 11.49
C LYS A 79 13.29 28.04 11.61
N LYS A 80 12.69 27.26 10.72
CA LYS A 80 11.29 26.83 10.86
C LYS A 80 11.14 26.27 12.29
N PRO A 81 10.10 26.66 13.03
CA PRO A 81 9.90 26.14 14.37
C PRO A 81 9.85 24.62 14.30
N LYS A 82 10.72 23.95 15.07
CA LYS A 82 10.75 22.49 15.13
C LYS A 82 9.34 22.02 15.47
N SER A 83 8.75 21.16 14.64
CA SER A 83 7.44 20.61 14.93
C SER A 83 7.50 19.91 16.29
N LYS A 84 6.59 20.27 17.20
CA LYS A 84 6.44 19.64 18.54
C LYS A 84 5.87 18.21 18.43
N LYS A 85 6.36 17.41 17.49
CA LYS A 85 5.95 16.00 17.40
C LYS A 85 6.58 15.28 18.59
N LEU A 86 5.73 14.70 19.43
CA LEU A 86 6.15 13.85 20.53
C LEU A 86 6.95 12.68 19.96
N SER A 87 7.99 12.25 20.69
CA SER A 87 8.72 11.04 20.33
C SER A 87 7.79 9.83 20.42
N LEU A 88 8.11 8.78 19.67
CA LEU A 88 7.36 7.51 19.74
C LEU A 88 7.29 6.97 21.17
N SER A 89 8.37 7.14 21.95
CA SER A 89 8.40 6.80 23.38
C SER A 89 7.38 7.60 24.21
N ALA A 90 7.22 8.90 23.93
CA ALA A 90 6.27 9.75 24.64
C ALA A 90 4.82 9.39 24.31
N LEU A 91 4.53 9.01 23.06
CA LEU A 91 3.22 8.51 22.65
C LEU A 91 2.88 7.17 23.31
N ASN A 92 3.85 6.26 23.39
CA ASN A 92 3.65 4.96 24.04
C ASN A 92 3.37 5.14 25.54
N ASN A 93 4.12 6.01 26.24
CA ASN A 93 3.87 6.27 27.66
C ASN A 93 2.46 6.83 27.91
N GLN A 94 1.93 7.68 27.01
CA GLN A 94 0.55 8.18 27.14
C GLN A 94 -0.51 7.09 27.00
N LEU A 95 -0.26 6.06 26.19
CA LEU A 95 -1.17 4.93 26.05
C LEU A 95 -1.20 4.05 27.30
N TYR A 96 -0.06 3.86 27.97
CA TYR A 96 0.04 3.01 29.15
C TYR A 96 -0.31 3.71 30.47
N HIS A 97 -0.32 5.04 30.52
CA HIS A 97 -0.73 5.81 31.71
C HIS A 97 -2.22 6.21 31.72
N ASN A 98 -2.94 6.02 30.62
CA ASN A 98 -4.38 6.32 30.51
C ASN A 98 -5.29 5.08 30.71
N ASN A 99 -4.75 3.99 31.24
CA ASN A 99 -5.47 2.80 31.74
C ASN A 99 -5.20 2.64 33.23
#